data_AF-A0A954M9R4-F1
#
_entry.id   AF-A0A954M9R4-F1
#
_cell.length_a   1.000
_cell.length_b   1.000
_cell.length_c   1.000
_cell.angle_alpha   90.00
_cell.angle_beta   90.00
_cell.angle_gamma   90.00
#
_symmetry.space_group_name_H-M   'P 1'
#
loop_
_entity.id
_entity.type
_entity.pdbx_description
1 polymer ?
#
loop_
_entity_poly.entity_id
_entity_poly.type
_entity_poly.pdbx_seq_one_letter_code
_entity_poly.pdbx_strand_id
1 'polypeptide(L)' 'MVKFVNSVKKFLVSEDGPTAVEYAVMLALIIVVCLAAISTIGSSANSKFQQVGNYLT' A
#
# COMPACT_ATOMS: atom_id res chain seq x y z
N MET A 1 19.23 -27.27 -23.32
CA MET A 1 17.77 -27.29 -23.04
C MET A 1 17.41 -27.78 -21.64
N VAL A 2 17.92 -28.92 -21.17
CA VAL A 2 17.56 -29.52 -19.87
C VAL A 2 17.78 -28.57 -18.66
N LYS A 3 18.82 -27.74 -18.70
CA LYS A 3 19.12 -26.76 -17.64
C LYS A 3 18.04 -25.69 -17.47
N PHE A 4 17.40 -25.25 -18.55
CA PHE A 4 16.36 -24.22 -18.51
C PHE A 4 15.09 -24.77 -17.86
N VAL A 5 14.68 -25.98 -18.23
CA VAL A 5 13.52 -26.67 -17.65
C VAL A 5 13.72 -26.93 -16.15
N ASN A 6 14.92 -27.30 -15.71
CA ASN A 6 15.22 -27.46 -14.29
C ASN A 6 15.19 -26.13 -13.50
N SER A 7 15.67 -25.02 -14.08
CA SER A 7 15.56 -23.71 -13.43
C SER A 7 14.12 -23.24 -13.29
N VAL A 8 13.29 -23.43 -14.32
CA VAL A 8 11.84 -23.11 -14.24
C VAL A 8 11.13 -24.00 -13.23
N LYS A 9 11.45 -25.29 -13.17
CA LYS A 9 10.89 -26.21 -12.16
C LYS A 9 11.32 -25.84 -10.74
N LYS A 10 12.56 -25.38 -10.56
CA LYS A 10 13.07 -24.87 -9.27
C LYS A 10 12.40 -23.55 -8.88
N PHE A 11 12.11 -22.67 -9.83
CA PHE A 11 11.38 -21.43 -9.58
C PHE A 11 9.90 -21.66 -9.23
N LEU A 12 9.26 -22.67 -9.84
CA LEU A 12 7.90 -23.12 -9.49
C LEU A 12 7.81 -23.83 -8.14
N VAL A 13 8.89 -24.46 -7.68
CA VAL A 13 9.01 -25.12 -6.36
C VAL A 13 9.53 -24.17 -5.28
N SER A 14 10.15 -23.04 -5.67
CA SER A 14 10.64 -22.03 -4.73
C SER A 14 9.47 -21.24 -4.12
N GLU A 15 9.21 -21.49 -2.85
CA GLU A 15 8.24 -20.75 -2.01
C GLU A 15 8.69 -19.31 -1.66
N ASP A 16 9.87 -18.90 -2.15
CA ASP A 16 10.37 -17.52 -2.01
C ASP A 16 9.48 -16.48 -2.74
N GLY A 17 8.79 -16.90 -3.81
CA GLY A 17 7.83 -16.07 -4.54
C GLY A 17 6.57 -15.72 -3.73
N PRO A 18 5.83 -16.70 -3.19
CA PRO A 18 4.67 -16.43 -2.34
C PRO A 18 5.04 -15.68 -1.05
N THR A 19 6.20 -15.94 -0.46
CA THR A 19 6.68 -15.21 0.72
C THR A 19 6.82 -13.70 0.45
N ALA A 20 7.35 -13.31 -0.72
CA ALA A 20 7.45 -11.90 -1.10
C ALA A 20 6.08 -11.22 -1.28
N VAL A 21 5.10 -11.97 -1.78
CA VAL A 21 3.72 -11.47 -1.98
C VAL A 21 3.02 -11.27 -0.63
N GLU A 22 3.20 -12.16 0.34
CA GLU A 22 2.61 -12.04 1.67
C GLU A 22 3.05 -10.75 2.39
N TYR A 23 4.34 -10.48 2.44
CA TYR A 23 4.85 -9.26 3.06
C TYR A 23 4.46 -7.99 2.29
N ALA A 24 4.42 -8.05 0.96
CA ALA A 24 3.98 -6.92 0.13
C ALA A 24 2.51 -6.57 0.38
N VAL A 25 1.63 -7.56 0.50
CA VAL A 25 0.20 -7.36 0.78
C VAL A 25 0.00 -6.78 2.19
N MET A 26 0.75 -7.26 3.19
CA MET A 26 0.69 -6.69 4.55
C MET A 26 1.07 -5.20 4.55
N LEU A 27 2.17 -4.84 3.89
CA LEU A 27 2.59 -3.44 3.77
C LEU A 27 1.58 -2.59 2.99
N ALA A 28 1.01 -3.11 1.89
CA ALA A 28 -0.01 -2.42 1.11
C ALA A 28 -1.25 -2.08 1.95
N LEU A 29 -1.72 -3.01 2.79
CA LEU A 29 -2.86 -2.77 3.67
C LEU A 29 -2.59 -1.67 4.70
N ILE A 30 -1.38 -1.62 5.27
CA ILE A 30 -0.97 -0.55 6.20
C ILE A 30 -0.98 0.80 5.47
N ILE A 31 -0.41 0.86 4.26
CA ILE A 31 -0.34 2.09 3.47
C ILE A 31 -1.75 2.60 3.15
N VAL A 32 -2.67 1.72 2.72
CA VAL A 32 -4.05 2.09 2.40
C VAL A 32 -4.76 2.68 3.62
N VAL A 33 -4.60 2.09 4.80
CA VAL A 33 -5.18 2.61 6.05
C VAL A 33 -4.61 4.00 6.40
N CYS A 34 -3.29 4.18 6.28
CA CYS A 34 -2.65 5.48 6.50
C CYS A 34 -3.19 6.54 5.54
N LEU A 35 -3.30 6.22 4.24
CA LEU A 35 -3.83 7.14 3.24
C LEU A 35 -5.28 7.53 3.56
N ALA A 36 -6.14 6.58 3.92
CA ALA A 36 -7.52 6.85 4.30
C ALA A 36 -7.63 7.77 5.54
N ALA A 37 -6.79 7.53 6.55
CA ALA A 37 -6.74 8.36 7.75
C ALA A 37 -6.29 9.79 7.41
N ILE A 38 -5.21 9.94 6.63
CA ILE A 38 -4.69 11.25 6.21
C ILE A 38 -5.73 12.01 5.39
N SER A 39 -6.43 11.37 4.45
CA SER A 39 -7.49 12.00 3.67
C SER A 39 -8.63 12.52 4.53
N THR A 40 -9.06 11.73 5.53
CA THR A 40 -10.15 12.11 6.44
C THR A 40 -9.77 13.30 7.31
N ILE A 41 -8.56 13.28 7.87
CA ILE A 41 -8.01 14.36 8.69
C ILE A 41 -7.84 15.63 7.84
N GLY A 42 -7.28 15.50 6.63
CA GLY A 42 -7.07 16.61 5.71
C GLY A 42 -8.38 17.29 5.32
N SER A 43 -9.43 16.51 5.02
CA SER A 43 -10.77 17.04 4.75
C SER A 43 -11.33 17.83 5.94
N SER A 44 -11.24 17.25 7.15
CA SER A 44 -11.69 17.90 8.37
C SER A 44 -10.93 19.20 8.67
N ALA A 45 -9.61 19.20 8.50
CA ALA A 45 -8.77 20.37 8.67
C ALA A 45 -9.12 21.47 7.67
N ASN A 46 -9.30 21.12 6.40
CA ASN A 46 -9.71 22.06 5.36
C ASN A 46 -11.06 22.73 5.68
N SER A 47 -12.05 21.96 6.15
CA SER A 47 -13.33 22.53 6.61
C SER A 47 -13.15 23.51 7.78
N LYS A 48 -12.24 23.24 8.71
CA LYS A 48 -11.93 24.16 9.81
C LYS A 48 -11.21 25.42 9.35
N PHE A 49 -10.26 25.31 8.43
CA PHE A 49 -9.59 26.47 7.84
C PHE A 49 -10.56 27.36 7.06
N GLN A 50 -11.47 26.78 6.28
CA GLN A 50 -12.53 27.53 5.59
C GLN A 50 -13.47 28.24 6.56
N GLN A 51 -13.90 27.54 7.61
CA GLN A 51 -14.73 28.13 8.65
C GLN A 51 -14.05 29.35 9.29
N VAL A 52 -12.78 29.24 9.66
CA VAL A 52 -12.00 30.37 10.21
C VAL A 52 -11.83 31.49 9.18
N GLY A 53 -11.49 31.17 7.93
CA GLY A 53 -11.37 32.16 6.84
C GLY A 53 -12.66 32.96 6.61
N ASN A 54 -13.81 32.30 6.69
CA ASN A 54 -15.12 32.96 6.59
C ASN A 54 -15.44 33.87 7.78
N TYR A 55 -14.82 33.68 8.95
CA TYR A 55 -14.95 34.61 10.08
C TYR A 55 -13.99 35.80 9.98
N LEU A 56 -12.96 35.72 9.11
CA LEU A 56 -11.93 36.75 8.93
C LEU A 56 -12.23 37.73 7.78
N THR A 57 -13.25 37.44 6.95
CA THR A 57 -13.74 38.30 5.87
C THR A 57 -15.15 38.76 6.20
#